data_AF-A0AAP0Q4T1-F1
#
_entry.id   AF-A0AAP0Q4T1-F1
#
_cell.length_a   1.000
_cell.length_b   1.000
_cell.length_c   1.000
_cell.angle_alpha   90.00
_cell.angle_beta   90.00
_cell.angle_gamma   90.00
#
_symmetry.space_group_name_H-M   'P 1'
#
loop_
_entity.id
_entity.type
_entity.pdbx_description
1 polymer ?
#
loop_
_entity_poly.entity_id
_entity_poly.type
_entity_poly.pdbx_seq_one_letter_code
_entity_poly.pdbx_strand_id
1 'polypeptide(L)' 'MEERFGPITRHYGIFRLSEPSGITVVRDCKERGFHTHQEPSDGRPIYEDCSNVYFNLNLRFEIFDMR' A
#
# COMPACT_ATOMS: atom_id res chain seq x y z
N MET A 1 -1.19 -15.31 34.94
CA MET A 1 -0.86 -13.98 34.39
C MET A 1 0.38 -14.21 33.53
N GLU A 2 0.18 -14.59 32.28
CA GLU A 2 1.27 -14.89 31.34
C GLU A 2 1.42 -13.64 30.46
N GLU A 3 2.48 -12.88 30.69
CA GLU A 3 2.77 -11.66 29.96
C GLU A 3 3.16 -12.01 28.51
N ARG A 4 2.32 -11.60 27.56
CA ARG A 4 2.57 -11.73 26.13
C ARG A 4 3.64 -10.74 25.68
N PHE A 5 4.91 -11.03 25.93
CA PHE A 5 6.01 -10.44 25.18
C PHE A 5 6.31 -11.29 23.95
N GLY A 6 5.41 -11.25 22.97
CA GLY A 6 5.76 -11.68 21.61
C GLY A 6 6.76 -10.70 20.99
N PRO A 7 7.64 -11.13 20.08
CA PRO A 7 8.55 -10.22 19.39
C PRO A 7 7.73 -9.13 18.68
N ILE A 8 8.16 -7.87 18.78
CA ILE A 8 7.57 -6.75 18.02
C ILE A 8 7.88 -7.02 16.54
N THR A 9 6.99 -7.72 15.85
CA THR A 9 7.06 -7.90 14.41
C THR A 9 6.70 -6.58 13.76
N ARG A 10 7.64 -5.97 13.04
CA ARG A 10 7.32 -4.79 12.22
C ARG A 10 6.38 -5.25 11.10
N HIS A 11 5.20 -4.66 11.04
CA HIS A 11 4.25 -4.89 9.95
C HIS A 11 4.66 -4.02 8.76
N TYR A 12 4.71 -4.62 7.58
CA TYR A 12 4.94 -3.96 6.31
C TYR A 12 3.95 -4.50 5.29
N GLY A 13 3.62 -3.70 4.28
CA GLY A 13 2.72 -4.08 3.20
C GLY A 13 3.20 -3.50 1.88
N ILE A 14 2.93 -4.22 0.80
CA ILE A 14 3.15 -3.75 -0.57
C ILE A 14 1.77 -3.66 -1.21
N PHE A 15 1.36 -2.45 -1.53
CA PHE A 15 0.02 -2.15 -2.01
C PHE A 15 0.06 -1.61 -3.43
N ARG A 16 -1.06 -1.79 -4.14
CA ARG A 16 -1.35 -1.17 -5.43
C ARG A 16 -2.73 -0.52 -5.40
N LEU A 17 -2.97 0.42 -6.31
CA LEU A 17 -4.34 0.85 -6.58
C LEU A 17 -5.11 -0.28 -7.26
N SER A 18 -6.39 -0.41 -6.90
CA SER A 18 -7.30 -1.33 -7.58
C SER A 18 -7.54 -0.85 -9.02
N GLU A 19 -7.56 -1.79 -9.96
CA GLU A 19 -7.74 -1.53 -11.39
C GLU A 19 -9.10 -2.06 -11.86
N PRO A 20 -9.93 -1.26 -12.57
CA PRO A 20 -9.73 0.17 -12.90
C PRO A 20 -10.22 1.15 -11.82
N SER A 21 -10.89 0.64 -10.79
CA SER A 21 -11.76 1.42 -9.92
C SER A 21 -11.00 2.41 -9.04
N GLY A 22 -10.01 1.96 -8.27
CA GLY A 22 -9.16 2.83 -7.45
C GLY A 22 -8.34 3.83 -8.27
N ILE A 23 -7.82 3.41 -9.43
CA ILE A 23 -7.08 4.28 -10.35
C ILE A 23 -7.96 5.43 -10.86
N THR A 24 -9.19 5.13 -11.26
CA THR A 24 -10.13 6.13 -11.75
C THR A 24 -10.47 7.18 -10.68
N VAL A 25 -10.76 6.72 -9.45
CA VAL A 25 -11.06 7.59 -8.30
C VAL A 25 -9.93 8.57 -8.00
N VAL A 26 -8.68 8.10 -7.96
CA VAL A 26 -7.52 8.96 -7.64
C VAL A 26 -7.19 9.90 -8.80
N ARG A 27 -7.24 9.41 -10.05
CA ARG A 27 -6.93 10.21 -11.25
C ARG A 27 -7.87 11.41 -11.43
N ASP A 28 -9.16 11.19 -11.17
CA ASP A 28 -10.19 12.19 -11.45
C ASP A 28 -10.35 13.21 -10.30
N CYS A 29 -9.76 12.93 -9.12
CA CYS A 29 -9.76 13.85 -7.98
C CYS A 29 -8.97 15.14 -8.24
N LYS A 30 -9.51 16.27 -7.79
CA LYS A 30 -8.90 17.62 -7.91
C LYS A 30 -8.61 18.29 -6.58
N GLU A 31 -8.94 17.64 -5.47
CA GLU A 31 -8.70 18.18 -4.13
C GLU A 31 -7.20 18.20 -3.83
N ARG A 32 -6.79 19.15 -2.99
CA ARG A 32 -5.40 19.37 -2.60
C ARG A 32 -5.25 19.24 -1.10
N GLY A 33 -4.06 18.85 -0.65
CA GLY A 33 -3.82 18.50 0.75
C GLY A 33 -4.38 17.12 1.08
N PHE A 34 -4.37 16.76 2.36
CA PHE A 34 -4.93 15.49 2.82
C PHE A 34 -6.46 15.57 2.87
N HIS A 35 -7.11 14.62 2.20
CA HIS A 35 -8.57 14.53 2.11
C HIS A 35 -9.00 13.08 1.91
N THR A 36 -10.29 12.81 2.06
CA THR A 36 -10.89 11.48 1.88
C THR A 36 -11.40 11.31 0.45
N HIS A 37 -11.31 10.09 -0.08
CA HIS A 37 -11.91 9.74 -1.37
C HIS A 37 -13.23 8.99 -1.18
N GLN A 38 -14.14 9.13 -2.14
CA GLN A 38 -15.33 8.29 -2.22
C GLN A 38 -14.94 6.84 -2.52
N GLU A 39 -15.71 5.90 -1.99
CA GLU A 39 -15.55 4.49 -2.34
C GLU A 39 -15.83 4.29 -3.84
N PRO A 40 -15.04 3.45 -4.52
CA PRO A 40 -15.34 3.10 -5.89
C PRO A 40 -16.70 2.41 -6.04
N SER A 41 -17.37 2.63 -7.17
CA SER A 41 -18.75 2.18 -7.41
C SER A 41 -18.92 0.66 -7.43
N ASP A 42 -17.84 -0.10 -7.57
CA ASP A 42 -17.82 -1.57 -7.54
C ASP A 42 -17.72 -2.14 -6.11
N GLY A 43 -17.66 -1.27 -5.09
CA GLY A 43 -17.54 -1.66 -3.68
C GLY A 43 -16.18 -2.23 -3.30
N ARG A 44 -15.19 -2.16 -4.20
CA ARG A 44 -13.82 -2.59 -3.91
C ARG A 44 -13.06 -1.47 -3.20
N PRO A 45 -12.03 -1.79 -2.39
CA PRO A 45 -11.19 -0.75 -1.81
C PRO A 45 -10.41 -0.01 -2.90
N ILE A 46 -10.01 1.23 -2.62
CA ILE A 46 -9.20 2.07 -3.53
C ILE A 46 -7.80 1.45 -3.76
N TYR A 47 -7.31 0.69 -2.78
CA TYR A 47 -6.03 -0.02 -2.83
C TYR A 47 -6.17 -1.44 -2.29
N GLU A 48 -5.30 -2.33 -2.74
CA GLU A 48 -5.27 -3.74 -2.37
C GLU A 48 -3.81 -4.25 -2.22
N ASP A 49 -3.62 -5.36 -1.53
CA ASP A 49 -2.31 -6.03 -1.42
C ASP A 49 -1.84 -6.54 -2.79
N CYS A 50 -0.54 -6.40 -3.07
CA CYS A 50 0.05 -6.92 -4.29
C CYS A 50 0.25 -8.45 -4.21
N SER A 51 -0.56 -9.19 -4.96
CA SER A 51 -0.44 -10.66 -5.07
C SER A 51 0.68 -11.13 -6.02
N ASN A 52 1.22 -10.24 -6.85
CA ASN A 52 2.17 -10.53 -7.91
C ASN A 52 3.60 -10.00 -7.60
N VAL A 53 3.94 -9.88 -6.32
CA VAL A 53 5.27 -9.46 -5.86
C VAL A 53 6.03 -10.63 -5.26
N TYR A 54 7.28 -10.78 -5.66
CA TYR A 54 8.18 -11.80 -5.15
C TYR A 54 9.31 -11.17 -4.32
N PHE A 55 9.46 -11.62 -3.08
CA PHE A 55 10.54 -11.18 -2.18
C PHE A 55 11.77 -12.05 -2.35
N ASN A 56 12.88 -11.43 -2.75
CA ASN A 56 14.19 -12.07 -2.82
C ASN A 56 15.22 -11.29 -2.01
N LEU A 57 15.62 -11.85 -0.87
CA LEU A 57 16.59 -11.24 0.05
C LEU A 57 18.03 -11.26 -0.48
N ASN A 58 18.30 -12.01 -1.55
CA ASN A 58 19.64 -12.18 -2.12
C ASN A 58 19.90 -11.26 -3.31
N LEU A 59 18.95 -10.39 -3.68
CA LEU A 59 19.15 -9.42 -4.74
C LEU A 59 20.13 -8.34 -4.29
N ARG A 60 21.16 -8.09 -5.10
CA ARG A 60 21.99 -6.89 -4.95
C ARG A 60 21.20 -5.68 -5.42
N PHE A 61 21.12 -4.65 -4.59
CA PHE A 61 20.58 -3.34 -4.94
C PHE A 61 21.54 -2.24 -4.52
N GLU A 62 21.45 -1.10 -5.17
CA GLU A 62 22.26 0.09 -4.90
C GLU A 62 21.33 1.22 -4.44
N ILE A 63 21.72 1.92 -3.36
CA ILE A 63 20.96 3.06 -2.83
C ILE A 63 21.72 4.32 -3.26
N PHE A 64 21.05 5.18 -4.03
CA PHE A 64 21.53 6.52 -4.34
C PHE A 64 20.76 7.52 -3.49
N ASP A 65 21.41 8.04 -2.47
CA ASP A 65 20.83 9.04 -1.58
C ASP A 65 21.02 10.45 -2.16
N MET A 66 19.92 11.18 -2.36
CA MET A 66 19.91 12.55 -2.92
C MET A 66 19.37 13.59 -1.93
N ARG A 67 19.27 13.24 -0.65
CA ARG A 67 18.78 14.14 0.41
C ARG A 67 19.76 15.26 0.76
#